data_AF-A0A1Q5L7K5-F1
#
_entry.id   AF-A0A1Q5L7K5-F1
#
_cell.length_a   1.000
_cell.length_b   1.000
_cell.length_c   1.000
_cell.angle_alpha   90.00
_cell.angle_beta   90.00
_cell.angle_gamma   90.00
#
_symmetry.space_group_name_H-M   'P 1'
#
loop_
_entity.id
_entity.type
_entity.pdbx_description
1 polymer ?
#
loop_
_entity_poly.entity_id
_entity_poly.type
_entity_poly.pdbx_seq_one_letter_code
_entity_poly.pdbx_strand_id
1 'polypeptide(L)'
;MGDMDKYARELLTAAVSDSHTWNELMRRLGLKPSGGQRRVLQQKVAAHGIDTGHFKQRSPWRRYPDGAIAEAAASSTSLREVALKLGATPAVGTLSHIRRRIEAAGIDISHFPGISRRRIELPFTDEELRAAAASADSIRSTARALGIPDDGRSRAALGRILRERSIDTSHFRHTRSAPPDDKLRAAVRSSESYADVMRALGLEVNHTNHRRVRRRVAQMKLDTSHFKRRSWGSAPAASRRSSTDGVLSVLPSGSARLNRERLHAALQERGIPYRCASCGNDGEWLGQPITLQIDHIDGNWLDNRAENLRYLCPNCHALTATWCRGKSRHGGDGRPRTLWSPSGTA
;
A
#
# COMPACT_ATOMS: atom_id res chain seq x y z
N MET A 1 -25.17 -6.73 28.89
CA MET A 1 -25.38 -5.37 28.35
C MET A 1 -25.24 -5.45 26.84
N GLY A 2 -26.34 -5.27 26.08
CA GLY A 2 -26.34 -5.37 24.63
C GLY A 2 -25.42 -4.33 23.99
N ASP A 3 -24.68 -4.74 22.95
CA ASP A 3 -23.85 -3.88 22.10
C ASP A 3 -24.78 -2.88 21.39
N MET A 4 -25.06 -1.75 22.05
CA MET A 4 -25.84 -0.66 21.48
C MET A 4 -25.14 -0.23 20.19
N ASP A 5 -25.82 -0.39 19.04
CA ASP A 5 -25.27 -0.03 17.74
C ASP A 5 -24.86 1.44 17.78
N LYS A 6 -23.54 1.68 17.82
CA LYS A 6 -22.94 3.02 17.91
C LYS A 6 -23.29 3.91 16.71
N TYR A 7 -23.94 3.35 15.68
CA TYR A 7 -24.42 4.03 14.50
C TYR A 7 -25.95 4.11 14.43
N ALA A 8 -26.67 3.77 15.49
CA ALA A 8 -28.12 3.97 15.56
C ALA A 8 -28.45 5.46 15.36
N ARG A 9 -29.53 5.74 14.62
CA ARG A 9 -29.94 7.11 14.26
C ARG A 9 -30.12 8.01 15.48
N GLU A 10 -30.69 7.48 16.56
CA GLU A 10 -30.94 8.23 17.80
C GLU A 10 -29.63 8.62 18.50
N LEU A 11 -28.72 7.66 18.66
CA LEU A 11 -27.40 7.90 19.25
C LEU A 11 -26.55 8.85 18.40
N LEU A 12 -26.60 8.72 17.06
CA LEU A 12 -25.90 9.63 16.17
C LEU A 12 -26.50 11.03 16.19
N THR A 13 -27.83 11.17 16.25
CA THR A 13 -28.49 12.49 16.31
C THR A 13 -28.09 13.21 17.60
N ALA A 14 -28.21 12.54 18.75
CA ALA A 14 -27.81 13.11 20.03
C ALA A 14 -26.31 13.47 20.06
N ALA A 15 -25.45 12.56 19.62
CA ALA A 15 -24.01 12.80 19.59
C ALA A 15 -23.62 13.92 18.61
N VAL A 16 -24.34 14.08 17.50
CA VAL A 16 -24.13 15.17 16.53
C VAL A 16 -24.59 16.52 17.10
N SER A 17 -25.76 16.59 17.74
CA SER A 17 -26.23 17.83 18.37
C SER A 17 -25.24 18.35 19.42
N ASP A 18 -24.64 17.45 20.19
CA ASP A 18 -23.68 17.82 21.24
C ASP A 18 -22.23 17.98 20.75
N SER A 19 -21.97 17.72 19.47
CA SER A 19 -20.64 17.84 18.88
C SER A 19 -20.54 19.07 18.00
N HIS A 20 -19.38 19.73 18.03
CA HIS A 20 -19.09 20.82 17.11
C HIS A 20 -18.02 20.44 16.07
N THR A 21 -17.44 19.23 16.16
CA THR A 21 -16.48 18.72 15.17
C THR A 21 -16.58 17.20 14.97
N TRP A 22 -16.14 16.72 13.82
CA TRP A 22 -16.04 15.27 13.54
C TRP A 22 -15.14 14.51 14.52
N ASN A 23 -14.10 15.16 15.05
CA ASN A 23 -13.21 14.53 16.03
C ASN A 23 -13.86 14.41 17.41
N GLU A 24 -14.63 15.41 17.80
CA GLU A 24 -15.42 15.38 19.04
C GLU A 24 -16.51 14.32 18.97
N LEU A 25 -17.23 14.25 17.85
CA LEU A 25 -18.22 13.21 17.59
C LEU A 25 -17.60 11.80 17.69
N MET A 26 -16.43 11.59 17.07
CA MET A 26 -15.72 10.32 17.19
C MET A 26 -15.35 9.99 18.64
N ARG A 27 -14.81 10.94 19.41
CA ARG A 27 -14.46 10.71 20.82
C ARG A 27 -15.70 10.37 21.67
N ARG A 28 -16.81 11.07 21.45
CA ARG A 28 -18.08 10.82 22.16
C ARG A 28 -18.65 9.44 21.85
N LEU A 29 -18.49 8.96 20.63
CA LEU A 29 -18.87 7.60 20.22
C LEU A 29 -17.85 6.53 20.64
N GLY A 30 -16.82 6.89 21.42
CA GLY A 30 -15.74 5.98 21.83
C GLY A 30 -14.84 5.52 20.68
N LEU A 31 -14.79 6.27 19.58
CA LEU A 31 -13.98 6.00 18.39
C LEU A 31 -12.65 6.78 18.42
N LYS A 32 -11.60 6.15 17.89
CA LYS A 32 -10.27 6.76 17.79
C LYS A 32 -10.21 7.73 16.59
N PRO A 33 -9.84 9.01 16.77
CA PRO A 33 -9.78 9.95 15.65
C PRO A 33 -8.89 9.45 14.49
N SER A 34 -9.52 9.09 13.38
CA SER A 34 -8.83 8.60 12.18
C SER A 34 -9.58 8.99 10.91
N GLY A 35 -8.86 9.17 9.80
CA GLY A 35 -9.47 9.54 8.52
C GLY A 35 -10.42 8.47 7.97
N GLY A 36 -10.13 7.20 8.23
CA GLY A 36 -10.98 6.08 7.85
C GLY A 36 -12.31 6.07 8.61
N GLN A 37 -12.27 6.18 9.95
CA GLN A 37 -13.48 6.22 10.77
C GLN A 37 -14.30 7.47 10.51
N ARG A 38 -13.66 8.63 10.31
CA ARG A 38 -14.34 9.86 9.90
C ARG A 38 -15.15 9.65 8.62
N ARG A 39 -14.60 8.97 7.61
CA ARG A 39 -15.29 8.71 6.34
C ARG A 39 -16.52 7.81 6.53
N VAL A 40 -16.40 6.76 7.35
CA VAL A 40 -17.52 5.85 7.66
C VAL A 40 -18.61 6.62 8.39
N LEU A 41 -18.25 7.44 9.37
CA LEU A 41 -19.18 8.24 10.15
C LEU A 41 -19.90 9.29 9.31
N GLN A 42 -19.19 9.98 8.42
CA GLN A 42 -19.77 10.90 7.44
C GLN A 42 -20.80 10.20 6.54
N GLN A 43 -20.50 8.99 6.07
CA GLN A 43 -21.44 8.21 5.27
C GLN A 43 -22.69 7.81 6.07
N LYS A 44 -22.53 7.43 7.35
CA LYS A 44 -23.65 7.04 8.22
C LYS A 44 -24.54 8.22 8.59
N VAL A 45 -23.96 9.34 9.00
CA VAL A 45 -24.70 10.60 9.28
C VAL A 45 -25.47 11.06 8.04
N ALA A 46 -24.83 11.05 6.87
CA ALA A 46 -25.49 11.40 5.60
C ALA A 46 -26.62 10.43 5.24
N ALA A 47 -26.44 9.12 5.46
CA ALA A 47 -27.47 8.11 5.24
C ALA A 47 -28.69 8.28 6.16
N HIS A 48 -28.49 8.84 7.36
CA HIS A 48 -29.58 9.16 8.29
C HIS A 48 -30.16 10.57 8.08
N GLY A 49 -29.62 11.38 7.16
CA GLY A 49 -30.09 12.74 6.91
C GLY A 49 -29.93 13.68 8.11
N ILE A 50 -28.93 13.42 8.97
CA ILE A 50 -28.66 14.25 10.16
C ILE A 50 -27.87 15.48 9.71
N ASP A 51 -28.35 16.68 10.07
CA ASP A 51 -27.65 17.91 9.76
C ASP A 51 -26.34 18.02 10.56
N THR A 52 -25.27 18.39 9.86
CA THR A 52 -23.95 18.66 10.44
C THR A 52 -23.41 20.02 9.99
N GLY A 53 -24.27 20.91 9.50
CA GLY A 53 -23.88 22.26 9.08
C GLY A 53 -23.25 23.09 10.20
N HIS A 54 -23.66 22.86 11.45
CA HIS A 54 -23.10 23.51 12.64
C HIS A 54 -21.73 22.96 13.06
N PHE A 55 -21.26 21.85 12.47
CA PHE A 55 -19.91 21.39 12.72
C PHE A 55 -18.96 22.43 12.18
N LYS A 56 -18.35 23.20 13.09
CA LYS A 56 -17.36 24.20 12.76
C LYS A 56 -16.30 23.50 11.92
N GLN A 57 -16.27 23.81 10.63
CA GLN A 57 -15.11 23.50 9.83
C GLN A 57 -13.98 24.22 10.53
N ARG A 58 -13.13 23.46 11.22
CA ARG A 58 -11.86 23.97 11.63
C ARG A 58 -11.09 24.28 10.33
N SER A 59 -11.29 25.49 9.84
CA SER A 59 -10.28 26.22 9.10
C SER A 59 -9.88 27.47 9.89
N PRO A 60 -9.58 27.44 11.21
CA PRO A 60 -9.03 28.62 11.86
C PRO A 60 -7.55 28.77 11.49
N TRP A 61 -6.97 27.81 10.75
CA TRP A 61 -5.65 27.87 10.16
C TRP A 61 -5.68 27.10 8.84
N ARG A 62 -6.03 27.77 7.74
CA ARG A 62 -5.45 27.36 6.45
C ARG A 62 -3.95 27.55 6.66
N ARG A 63 -3.22 26.46 6.91
CA ARG A 63 -1.76 26.50 7.14
C ARG A 63 -1.05 27.38 6.11
N TYR A 64 -1.62 27.42 4.90
CA TYR A 64 -1.29 28.36 3.83
C TYR A 64 -2.59 29.04 3.37
N PRO A 65 -2.84 30.32 3.65
CA PRO A 65 -3.97 31.06 3.07
C PRO A 65 -3.77 31.21 1.55
N ASP A 66 -4.87 31.31 0.79
CA ASP A 66 -4.79 31.37 -0.68
C ASP A 66 -3.98 32.59 -1.16
N GLY A 67 -4.05 33.72 -0.44
CA GLY A 67 -3.20 34.89 -0.70
C GLY A 67 -1.70 34.61 -0.54
N ALA A 68 -1.28 33.93 0.53
CA ALA A 68 0.13 33.56 0.72
C ALA A 68 0.61 32.55 -0.33
N ILE A 69 -0.28 31.64 -0.78
CA ILE A 69 0.02 30.73 -1.89
C ILE A 69 0.21 31.52 -3.19
N ALA A 70 -0.62 32.54 -3.45
CA ALA A 70 -0.51 33.37 -4.65
C ALA A 70 0.78 34.19 -4.67
N GLU A 71 1.15 34.82 -3.56
CA GLU A 71 2.39 35.58 -3.41
C GLU A 71 3.64 34.68 -3.56
N ALA A 72 3.61 33.52 -2.90
CA ALA A 72 4.67 32.53 -3.04
C ALA A 72 4.75 32.02 -4.49
N ALA A 73 3.62 31.78 -5.15
CA ALA A 73 3.56 31.33 -6.53
C ALA A 73 4.08 32.37 -7.53
N ALA A 74 3.69 33.64 -7.38
CA ALA A 74 4.13 34.72 -8.27
C ALA A 74 5.65 34.91 -8.24
N SER A 75 6.26 34.73 -7.07
CA SER A 75 7.70 34.90 -6.86
C SER A 75 8.52 33.61 -6.95
N SER A 76 7.89 32.48 -7.31
CA SER A 76 8.55 31.18 -7.42
C SER A 76 8.55 30.67 -8.85
N THR A 77 9.44 29.72 -9.11
CA THR A 77 9.49 28.98 -10.38
C THR A 77 9.07 27.52 -10.20
N SER A 78 8.94 27.02 -8.97
CA SER A 78 8.54 25.64 -8.72
C SER A 78 7.64 25.48 -7.50
N LEU A 79 6.81 24.42 -7.47
CA LEU A 79 6.00 24.06 -6.30
C LEU A 79 6.86 23.77 -5.06
N ARG A 80 8.12 23.37 -5.26
CA ARG A 80 9.08 23.17 -4.16
C ARG A 80 9.44 24.48 -3.51
N GLU A 81 9.74 25.51 -4.30
CA GLU A 81 10.00 26.86 -3.79
C GLU A 81 8.77 27.47 -3.14
N VAL A 82 7.59 27.27 -3.72
CA VAL A 82 6.32 27.68 -3.10
C VAL A 82 6.18 27.03 -1.71
N ALA A 83 6.43 25.72 -1.60
CA ALA A 83 6.40 25.05 -0.31
C ALA A 83 7.42 25.63 0.68
N LEU A 84 8.66 25.89 0.24
CA LEU A 84 9.69 26.47 1.10
C LEU A 84 9.34 27.88 1.58
N LYS A 85 8.83 28.75 0.69
CA LYS A 85 8.38 30.11 1.04
C LYS A 85 7.18 30.12 1.99
N LEU A 86 6.33 29.10 1.89
CA LEU A 86 5.24 28.85 2.81
C LEU A 86 5.70 28.21 4.14
N GLY A 87 7.00 28.04 4.37
CA GLY A 87 7.54 27.40 5.58
C GLY A 87 7.24 25.90 5.68
N ALA A 88 6.97 25.26 4.54
CA ALA A 88 6.56 23.87 4.45
C ALA A 88 7.70 22.97 3.97
N THR A 89 7.84 21.79 4.57
CA THR A 89 8.72 20.75 4.05
C THR A 89 8.22 20.26 2.68
N PRO A 90 9.05 20.25 1.62
CA PRO A 90 8.64 19.88 0.26
C PRO A 90 8.51 18.37 0.08
N ALA A 91 7.62 17.75 0.86
CA ALA A 91 7.23 16.36 0.70
C ALA A 91 6.16 16.21 -0.39
N VAL A 92 6.08 15.03 -1.02
CA VAL A 92 5.15 14.74 -2.13
C VAL A 92 3.70 15.06 -1.77
N GLY A 93 3.28 14.77 -0.53
CA GLY A 93 1.94 15.08 -0.03
C GLY A 93 1.68 16.58 0.09
N THR A 94 2.66 17.35 0.58
CA THR A 94 2.60 18.81 0.70
C THR A 94 2.49 19.48 -0.66
N LEU A 95 3.34 19.07 -1.61
CA LEU A 95 3.33 19.60 -2.98
C LEU A 95 1.99 19.30 -3.67
N SER A 96 1.45 18.09 -3.48
CA SER A 96 0.14 17.71 -4.00
C SER A 96 -1.01 18.51 -3.36
N HIS A 97 -0.90 18.85 -2.07
CA HIS A 97 -1.89 19.68 -1.39
C HIS A 97 -1.84 21.13 -1.88
N ILE A 98 -0.65 21.73 -1.97
CA ILE A 98 -0.45 23.09 -2.49
C ILE A 98 -0.93 23.19 -3.94
N ARG A 99 -0.60 22.22 -4.79
CA ARG A 99 -1.07 22.19 -6.18
C ARG A 99 -2.60 22.22 -6.29
N ARG A 100 -3.30 21.37 -5.53
CA ARG A 100 -4.78 21.37 -5.52
C ARG A 100 -5.36 22.69 -5.04
N ARG A 101 -4.66 23.40 -4.14
CA ARG A 101 -5.07 24.72 -3.65
C ARG A 101 -4.88 25.79 -4.72
N ILE A 102 -3.76 25.77 -5.44
CA ILE A 102 -3.50 26.65 -6.59
C ILE A 102 -4.60 26.46 -7.65
N GLU A 103 -4.90 25.20 -8.02
CA GLU A 103 -5.97 24.87 -8.98
C GLU A 103 -7.35 25.34 -8.50
N ALA A 104 -7.69 25.13 -7.23
CA ALA A 104 -8.99 25.54 -6.68
C ALA A 104 -9.15 27.06 -6.49
N ALA A 105 -8.05 27.77 -6.29
CA ALA A 105 -8.03 29.23 -6.11
C ALA A 105 -7.83 29.99 -7.44
N GLY A 106 -7.59 29.29 -8.56
CA GLY A 106 -7.35 29.91 -9.86
C GLY A 106 -6.05 30.71 -9.95
N ILE A 107 -5.05 30.36 -9.14
CA ILE A 107 -3.75 31.06 -9.11
C ILE A 107 -2.94 30.65 -10.34
N ASP A 108 -2.43 31.64 -11.09
CA ASP A 108 -1.59 31.37 -12.27
C ASP A 108 -0.19 30.88 -11.86
N ILE A 109 0.20 29.75 -12.42
CA ILE A 109 1.52 29.11 -12.28
C ILE A 109 2.04 28.62 -13.64
N SER A 110 1.52 29.20 -14.73
CA SER A 110 1.89 28.85 -16.11
C SER A 110 3.39 29.04 -16.40
N HIS A 111 4.04 29.98 -15.68
CA HIS A 111 5.47 30.25 -15.75
C HIS A 111 6.36 29.18 -15.11
N PHE A 112 5.81 28.24 -14.33
CA PHE A 112 6.62 27.20 -13.68
C PHE A 112 7.14 26.20 -14.73
N PRO A 113 8.46 25.90 -14.77
CA PRO A 113 9.02 24.94 -15.70
C PRO A 113 8.40 23.56 -15.51
N GLY A 114 7.83 23.00 -16.58
CA GLY A 114 7.24 21.66 -16.56
C GLY A 114 5.82 21.54 -15.98
N ILE A 115 5.21 22.65 -15.54
CA ILE A 115 3.77 22.72 -15.23
C ILE A 115 2.97 22.87 -16.51
N SER A 116 3.33 23.85 -17.33
CA SER A 116 3.06 23.81 -18.76
C SER A 116 4.03 22.83 -19.39
N ARG A 117 3.73 21.52 -19.28
CA ARG A 117 4.42 20.53 -20.12
C ARG A 117 4.15 20.96 -21.55
N ARG A 118 5.10 21.64 -22.22
CA ARG A 118 5.05 21.89 -23.66
C ARG A 118 4.56 20.61 -24.31
N ARG A 119 3.35 20.70 -24.88
CA ARG A 119 2.68 19.61 -25.55
C ARG A 119 3.69 19.12 -26.58
N ILE A 120 4.06 17.83 -26.55
CA ILE A 120 4.81 17.29 -27.68
C ILE A 120 3.79 17.29 -28.82
N GLU A 121 3.97 18.23 -29.74
CA GLU A 121 3.30 18.23 -31.02
C GLU A 121 4.07 17.24 -31.89
N LEU A 122 3.37 16.18 -32.28
CA LEU A 122 3.91 15.24 -33.25
C LEU A 122 3.47 15.75 -34.62
N PRO A 123 4.42 16.01 -35.55
CA PRO A 123 4.12 16.62 -36.84
C PRO A 123 3.60 15.58 -37.84
N PHE A 124 2.58 14.81 -37.46
CA PHE A 124 1.97 13.81 -38.33
C PHE A 124 0.57 14.25 -38.77
N THR A 125 0.27 14.00 -40.03
CA THR A 125 -1.08 14.18 -40.59
C THR A 125 -2.03 13.10 -40.06
N ASP A 126 -3.33 13.31 -40.22
CA ASP A 126 -4.31 12.30 -39.82
C ASP A 126 -4.16 11.03 -40.65
N GLU A 127 -3.81 11.17 -41.93
CA GLU A 127 -3.60 10.09 -42.88
C GLU A 127 -2.42 9.21 -42.45
N GLU A 128 -1.28 9.83 -42.09
CA GLU A 128 -0.10 9.11 -41.59
C GLU A 128 -0.41 8.37 -40.28
N LEU A 129 -1.11 9.02 -39.36
CA LEU A 129 -1.51 8.42 -38.09
C LEU A 129 -2.49 7.24 -38.30
N ARG A 130 -3.45 7.36 -39.23
CA ARG A 130 -4.38 6.27 -39.58
C ARG A 130 -3.65 5.10 -40.23
N ALA A 131 -2.76 5.35 -41.18
CA ALA A 131 -1.98 4.31 -41.84
C ALA A 131 -1.06 3.56 -40.87
N ALA A 132 -0.38 4.29 -39.98
CA ALA A 132 0.47 3.71 -38.94
C ALA A 132 -0.32 2.97 -37.87
N ALA A 133 -1.53 3.44 -37.52
CA ALA A 133 -2.41 2.73 -36.59
C ALA A 133 -3.00 1.46 -37.22
N ALA A 134 -3.43 1.50 -38.49
CA ALA A 134 -3.99 0.35 -39.18
C ALA A 134 -2.99 -0.80 -39.36
N SER A 135 -1.71 -0.47 -39.58
CA SER A 135 -0.62 -1.45 -39.75
C SER A 135 -0.01 -1.95 -38.42
N ALA A 136 -0.43 -1.40 -37.28
CA ALA A 136 0.12 -1.69 -35.97
C ALA A 136 -0.87 -2.45 -35.07
N ASP A 137 -0.32 -3.15 -34.07
CA ASP A 137 -1.10 -3.88 -33.05
C ASP A 137 -1.04 -3.24 -31.65
N SER A 138 -0.37 -2.10 -31.52
CA SER A 138 -0.14 -1.41 -30.25
C SER A 138 0.39 0.00 -30.47
N ILE A 139 0.17 0.89 -29.49
CA ILE A 139 0.73 2.27 -29.48
C ILE A 139 2.24 2.27 -29.65
N ARG A 140 2.94 1.25 -29.12
CA ARG A 140 4.39 1.09 -29.27
C ARG A 140 4.77 0.73 -30.71
N SER A 141 4.02 -0.18 -31.35
CA SER A 141 4.21 -0.52 -32.75
C SER A 141 3.88 0.66 -33.67
N THR A 142 2.81 1.41 -33.39
CA THR A 142 2.49 2.66 -34.11
C THR A 142 3.59 3.70 -33.95
N ALA A 143 4.15 3.87 -32.75
CA ALA A 143 5.27 4.78 -32.53
C ALA A 143 6.50 4.38 -33.36
N ARG A 144 6.80 3.08 -33.44
CA ARG A 144 7.89 2.56 -34.29
C ARG A 144 7.64 2.80 -35.78
N ALA A 145 6.41 2.60 -36.25
CA ALA A 145 6.03 2.84 -37.65
C ALA A 145 6.16 4.33 -38.03
N LEU A 146 5.91 5.23 -37.09
CA LEU A 146 6.06 6.68 -37.26
C LEU A 146 7.47 7.19 -36.97
N GLY A 147 8.44 6.32 -36.68
CA GLY A 147 9.81 6.72 -36.33
C GLY A 147 9.94 7.50 -35.01
N ILE A 148 8.92 7.42 -34.15
CA ILE A 148 8.89 8.11 -32.86
C ILE A 148 9.75 7.33 -31.83
N PRO A 149 10.58 8.01 -31.03
CA PRO A 149 11.34 7.37 -29.95
C PRO A 149 10.45 6.59 -28.98
N ASP A 150 10.94 5.43 -28.55
CA ASP A 150 10.22 4.53 -27.64
C ASP A 150 10.36 4.93 -26.15
N ASP A 151 10.01 6.18 -25.85
CA ASP A 151 9.95 6.69 -24.49
C ASP A 151 8.49 6.86 -24.02
N GLY A 152 8.31 6.91 -22.69
CA GLY A 152 6.98 7.02 -22.10
C GLY A 152 6.25 8.33 -22.44
N ARG A 153 6.98 9.42 -22.69
CA ARG A 153 6.42 10.75 -22.98
C ARG A 153 5.90 10.79 -24.40
N SER A 154 6.66 10.28 -25.36
CA SER A 154 6.27 10.21 -26.78
C SER A 154 5.10 9.25 -27.01
N ARG A 155 5.09 8.07 -26.36
CA ARG A 155 3.93 7.15 -26.40
C ARG A 155 2.66 7.76 -25.79
N ALA A 156 2.80 8.56 -24.72
CA ALA A 156 1.67 9.27 -24.12
C ALA A 156 1.14 10.39 -25.03
N ALA A 157 2.03 11.09 -25.74
CA ALA A 157 1.65 12.10 -26.73
C ALA A 157 0.91 11.47 -27.92
N LEU A 158 1.45 10.39 -28.48
CA LEU A 158 0.84 9.64 -29.58
C LEU A 158 -0.54 9.10 -29.21
N GLY A 159 -0.66 8.38 -28.09
CA GLY A 159 -1.94 7.82 -27.65
C GLY A 159 -2.99 8.88 -27.32
N ARG A 160 -2.58 10.11 -27.04
CA ARG A 160 -3.51 11.23 -26.86
C ARG A 160 -3.95 11.80 -28.20
N ILE A 161 -3.04 12.04 -29.15
CA ILE A 161 -3.38 12.55 -30.48
C ILE A 161 -4.31 11.57 -31.21
N LEU A 162 -4.04 10.26 -31.15
CA LEU A 162 -4.94 9.24 -31.74
C LEU A 162 -6.37 9.32 -31.17
N ARG A 163 -6.53 9.60 -29.87
CA ARG A 163 -7.86 9.78 -29.25
C ARG A 163 -8.52 11.11 -29.60
N GLU A 164 -7.76 12.20 -29.57
CA GLU A 164 -8.26 13.55 -29.89
C GLU A 164 -8.76 13.63 -31.34
N ARG A 165 -8.10 12.89 -32.25
CA ARG A 165 -8.45 12.82 -33.67
C ARG A 165 -9.35 11.64 -34.04
N SER A 166 -9.89 10.93 -33.04
CA SER A 166 -10.81 9.80 -33.21
C SER A 166 -10.33 8.70 -34.17
N ILE A 167 -9.04 8.38 -34.13
CA ILE A 167 -8.44 7.31 -34.94
C ILE A 167 -8.68 5.96 -34.27
N ASP A 168 -9.15 4.98 -35.04
CA ASP A 168 -9.44 3.64 -34.52
C ASP A 168 -8.17 2.92 -34.06
N THR A 169 -8.23 2.43 -32.82
CA THR A 169 -7.16 1.66 -32.15
C THR A 169 -7.75 0.48 -31.37
N SER A 170 -9.00 0.12 -31.67
CA SER A 170 -9.74 -0.96 -30.99
C SER A 170 -9.11 -2.34 -31.23
N HIS A 171 -8.47 -2.52 -32.40
CA HIS A 171 -7.79 -3.76 -32.81
C HIS A 171 -6.44 -4.01 -32.12
N PHE A 172 -5.91 -3.05 -31.36
CA PHE A 172 -4.61 -3.23 -30.69
C PHE A 172 -4.68 -4.35 -29.64
N ARG A 173 -3.72 -5.29 -29.69
CA ARG A 173 -3.61 -6.50 -28.83
C ARG A 173 -3.55 -6.20 -27.33
N HIS A 174 -3.23 -4.96 -26.97
CA HIS A 174 -3.15 -4.48 -25.58
C HIS A 174 -4.12 -3.33 -25.29
N THR A 175 -5.08 -3.06 -26.18
CA THR A 175 -6.25 -2.26 -25.81
C THR A 175 -6.92 -3.01 -24.70
N ARG A 176 -6.78 -2.49 -23.47
CA ARG A 176 -7.52 -2.99 -22.32
C ARG A 176 -8.99 -2.70 -22.59
N SER A 177 -9.64 -3.56 -23.37
CA SER A 177 -11.04 -3.45 -23.74
C SER A 177 -11.82 -3.32 -22.45
N ALA A 178 -12.39 -2.12 -22.23
CA ALA A 178 -13.31 -1.94 -21.14
C ALA A 178 -14.49 -2.87 -21.44
N PRO A 179 -14.97 -3.66 -20.47
CA PRO A 179 -16.21 -4.37 -20.68
C PRO A 179 -17.26 -3.33 -21.09
N PRO A 180 -18.02 -3.55 -22.19
CA PRO A 180 -19.07 -2.64 -22.61
C PRO A 180 -19.97 -2.29 -21.43
N ASP A 181 -20.35 -1.03 -21.32
CA ASP A 181 -21.10 -0.52 -20.16
C ASP A 181 -22.38 -1.32 -19.91
N ASP A 182 -23.05 -1.76 -20.97
CA ASP A 182 -24.27 -2.57 -20.88
C ASP A 182 -23.99 -3.95 -20.28
N LYS A 183 -22.90 -4.61 -20.69
CA LYS A 183 -22.46 -5.89 -20.13
C LYS A 183 -22.08 -5.75 -18.66
N LEU A 184 -21.42 -4.65 -18.28
CA LEU A 184 -21.08 -4.38 -16.89
C LEU A 184 -22.34 -4.13 -16.04
N ARG A 185 -23.34 -3.39 -16.54
CA ARG A 185 -24.62 -3.20 -15.83
C ARG A 185 -25.35 -4.52 -15.63
N ALA A 186 -25.44 -5.35 -16.67
CA ALA A 186 -26.06 -6.67 -16.59
C ALA A 186 -25.34 -7.57 -15.58
N ALA A 187 -24.00 -7.63 -15.66
CA ALA A 187 -23.18 -8.42 -14.75
C ALA A 187 -23.32 -7.96 -13.28
N VAL A 188 -23.37 -6.66 -13.01
CA VAL A 188 -23.57 -6.14 -11.66
C VAL A 188 -24.95 -6.52 -11.11
N ARG A 189 -26.00 -6.48 -11.93
CA ARG A 189 -27.36 -6.87 -11.49
C ARG A 189 -27.49 -8.36 -11.18
N SER A 190 -26.82 -9.22 -11.94
CA SER A 190 -26.93 -10.68 -11.78
C SER A 190 -25.90 -11.28 -10.82
N SER A 191 -24.95 -10.49 -10.33
CA SER A 191 -23.85 -10.96 -9.49
C SER A 191 -24.06 -10.62 -8.02
N GLU A 192 -23.53 -11.48 -7.15
CA GLU A 192 -23.53 -11.27 -5.70
C GLU A 192 -22.17 -10.78 -5.17
N SER A 193 -21.14 -10.70 -6.01
CA SER A 193 -19.82 -10.19 -5.63
C SER A 193 -19.04 -9.64 -6.81
N TYR A 194 -18.01 -8.83 -6.55
CA TYR A 194 -17.09 -8.37 -7.61
C TYR A 194 -16.35 -9.52 -8.31
N ALA A 195 -16.17 -10.67 -7.64
CA ALA A 195 -15.60 -11.85 -8.28
C ALA A 195 -16.57 -12.44 -9.30
N ASP A 196 -17.87 -12.51 -8.97
CA ASP A 196 -18.91 -13.00 -9.88
C ASP A 196 -19.09 -12.04 -11.07
N VAL A 197 -19.02 -10.72 -10.84
CA VAL A 197 -19.00 -9.74 -11.93
C VAL A 197 -17.83 -9.99 -12.87
N MET A 198 -16.63 -10.26 -12.34
CA MET A 198 -15.47 -10.56 -13.19
C MET A 198 -15.67 -11.86 -13.97
N ARG A 199 -16.19 -12.92 -13.34
CA ARG A 199 -16.49 -14.20 -14.02
C ARG A 199 -17.54 -14.02 -15.12
N ALA A 200 -18.63 -13.31 -14.84
CA ALA A 200 -19.69 -13.01 -15.80
C ALA A 200 -19.21 -12.18 -16.99
N LEU A 201 -18.17 -11.36 -16.79
CA LEU A 201 -17.51 -10.58 -17.83
C LEU A 201 -16.38 -11.35 -18.55
N GLY A 202 -16.16 -12.63 -18.22
CA GLY A 202 -15.06 -13.43 -18.77
C GLY A 202 -13.66 -12.93 -18.35
N LEU A 203 -13.57 -12.19 -17.25
CA LEU A 203 -12.33 -11.64 -16.72
C LEU A 203 -11.73 -12.56 -15.66
N GLU A 204 -10.41 -12.71 -15.69
CA GLU A 204 -9.66 -13.38 -14.62
C GLU A 204 -9.85 -12.66 -13.27
N VAL A 205 -10.09 -13.44 -12.21
CA VAL A 205 -10.28 -12.94 -10.84
C VAL A 205 -8.92 -12.62 -10.22
N ASN A 206 -8.40 -11.43 -10.50
CA ASN A 206 -7.14 -10.93 -9.97
C ASN A 206 -7.27 -9.51 -9.39
N HIS A 207 -6.26 -9.04 -8.65
CA HIS A 207 -6.29 -7.74 -7.98
C HIS A 207 -6.41 -6.55 -8.95
N THR A 208 -5.80 -6.65 -10.14
CA THR A 208 -5.80 -5.61 -11.17
C THR A 208 -7.20 -5.42 -11.76
N ASN A 209 -7.82 -6.52 -12.18
CA ASN A 209 -9.18 -6.56 -12.71
C ASN A 209 -10.19 -6.13 -11.65
N HIS A 210 -10.01 -6.57 -10.40
CA HIS A 210 -10.87 -6.17 -9.30
C HIS A 210 -10.86 -4.65 -9.08
N ARG A 211 -9.67 -4.02 -9.06
CA ARG A 211 -9.54 -2.56 -8.93
C ARG A 211 -10.18 -1.83 -10.11
N ARG A 212 -10.03 -2.37 -11.32
CA ARG A 212 -10.56 -1.79 -12.55
C ARG A 212 -12.09 -1.83 -12.60
N VAL A 213 -12.69 -3.00 -12.36
CA VAL A 213 -14.15 -3.18 -12.32
C VAL A 213 -14.75 -2.27 -11.25
N ARG A 214 -14.19 -2.27 -10.03
CA ARG A 214 -14.67 -1.41 -8.94
C ARG A 214 -14.63 0.07 -9.28
N ARG A 215 -13.57 0.53 -9.97
CA ARG A 215 -13.49 1.93 -10.44
C ARG A 215 -14.58 2.24 -11.46
N ARG A 216 -14.82 1.36 -12.43
CA ARG A 216 -15.83 1.58 -13.47
C ARG A 216 -17.24 1.59 -12.90
N VAL A 217 -17.56 0.64 -12.02
CA VAL A 217 -18.83 0.58 -11.27
C VAL A 217 -19.07 1.88 -10.48
N ALA A 218 -18.05 2.40 -9.79
CA ALA A 218 -18.15 3.66 -9.06
C ALA A 218 -18.35 4.89 -9.96
N GLN A 219 -17.69 4.94 -11.12
CA GLN A 219 -17.87 6.01 -12.11
C GLN A 219 -19.29 6.02 -12.68
N MET A 220 -19.85 4.83 -12.91
CA MET A 220 -21.21 4.65 -13.43
C MET A 220 -22.29 4.72 -12.34
N LYS A 221 -21.90 4.89 -11.07
CA LYS A 221 -22.79 4.93 -9.91
C LYS A 221 -23.75 3.73 -9.85
N LEU A 222 -23.28 2.54 -10.21
CA LEU A 222 -24.10 1.33 -10.17
C LEU A 222 -24.31 0.86 -8.73
N ASP A 223 -25.53 0.43 -8.41
CA ASP A 223 -25.81 -0.14 -7.11
C ASP A 223 -25.11 -1.50 -6.94
N THR A 224 -24.45 -1.64 -5.79
CA THR A 224 -23.75 -2.85 -5.36
C THR A 224 -24.10 -3.20 -3.91
N SER A 225 -25.17 -2.60 -3.38
CA SER A 225 -25.65 -2.82 -2.02
C SER A 225 -26.04 -4.29 -1.78
N HIS A 226 -26.55 -4.97 -2.81
CA HIS A 226 -26.93 -6.38 -2.82
C HIS A 226 -25.73 -7.34 -2.83
N PHE A 227 -24.50 -6.85 -3.04
CA PHE A 227 -23.33 -7.72 -3.02
C PHE A 227 -23.12 -8.29 -1.61
N LYS A 228 -23.00 -9.61 -1.53
CA LYS A 228 -22.68 -10.33 -0.30
C LYS A 228 -21.33 -9.85 0.21
N ARG A 229 -21.35 -9.06 1.28
CA ARG A 229 -20.13 -8.77 2.04
C ARG A 229 -19.70 -10.06 2.69
N ARG A 230 -18.55 -10.61 2.28
CA ARG A 230 -17.81 -11.49 3.17
C ARG A 230 -17.52 -10.67 4.43
N SER A 231 -18.11 -11.05 5.55
CA SER A 231 -17.64 -10.59 6.85
C SER A 231 -16.17 -10.96 6.92
N TRP A 232 -15.29 -9.97 6.88
CA TRP A 232 -13.88 -10.13 7.18
C TRP A 232 -13.75 -10.33 8.70
N GLY A 233 -14.38 -11.39 9.23
CA GLY A 233 -14.70 -11.49 10.65
C GLY A 233 -15.25 -12.82 11.12
N SER A 234 -15.31 -13.86 10.30
CA SER A 234 -15.16 -15.21 10.86
C SER A 234 -13.68 -15.53 10.79
N ALA A 235 -12.95 -15.27 11.89
CA ALA A 235 -11.65 -15.90 12.06
C ALA A 235 -11.84 -17.39 11.69
N PRO A 236 -10.99 -17.98 10.83
CA PRO A 236 -11.03 -19.42 10.64
C PRO A 236 -11.06 -20.05 12.03
N ALA A 237 -11.99 -20.99 12.28
CA ALA A 237 -12.00 -21.75 13.51
C ALA A 237 -10.55 -22.13 13.82
N ALA A 238 -10.03 -21.64 14.95
CA ALA A 238 -8.61 -21.66 15.25
C ALA A 238 -8.05 -23.02 14.86
N SER A 239 -7.21 -23.06 13.81
CA SER A 239 -6.63 -24.31 13.34
C SER A 239 -6.09 -25.00 14.59
N ARG A 240 -6.54 -26.24 14.87
CA ARG A 240 -6.10 -27.03 16.03
C ARG A 240 -4.66 -26.68 16.30
N ARG A 241 -4.38 -26.05 17.45
CA ARG A 241 -3.01 -25.68 17.83
C ARG A 241 -2.19 -26.94 17.55
N SER A 242 -1.24 -26.86 16.63
CA SER A 242 -0.27 -27.94 16.46
C SER A 242 0.22 -28.23 17.85
N SER A 243 0.03 -29.46 18.33
CA SER A 243 0.55 -29.84 19.63
C SER A 243 2.02 -29.43 19.69
N THR A 244 2.48 -29.05 20.88
CA THR A 244 3.88 -28.73 21.17
C THR A 244 4.81 -29.77 20.56
N ASP A 245 4.41 -31.04 20.60
CA ASP A 245 5.12 -32.18 20.03
C ASP A 245 5.15 -32.19 18.49
N GLY A 246 4.10 -31.69 17.83
CA GLY A 246 4.12 -31.51 16.37
C GLY A 246 5.06 -30.38 15.93
N VAL A 247 5.21 -29.33 16.76
CA VAL A 247 6.15 -28.23 16.49
C VAL A 247 7.59 -28.63 16.76
N LEU A 248 7.84 -29.35 17.85
CA LEU A 248 9.18 -29.74 18.30
C LEU A 248 9.54 -31.15 17.81
N SER A 249 9.49 -31.31 16.50
CA SER A 249 9.76 -32.55 15.78
C SER A 249 10.73 -32.33 14.62
N VAL A 250 11.22 -33.42 14.04
CA VAL A 250 12.00 -33.38 12.80
C VAL A 250 11.04 -33.20 11.62
N LEU A 251 11.22 -32.12 10.86
CA LEU A 251 10.43 -31.84 9.67
C LEU A 251 10.92 -32.67 8.46
N PRO A 252 10.01 -33.15 7.59
CA PRO A 252 10.39 -33.79 6.34
C PRO A 252 11.25 -32.89 5.44
N SER A 253 12.14 -33.50 4.65
CA SER A 253 12.95 -32.80 3.64
C SER A 253 12.07 -32.00 2.67
N GLY A 254 12.42 -30.74 2.43
CA GLY A 254 11.63 -29.80 1.61
C GLY A 254 10.58 -28.99 2.37
N SER A 255 10.42 -29.22 3.68
CA SER A 255 9.56 -28.38 4.52
C SER A 255 10.06 -26.95 4.59
N ALA A 256 9.12 -26.00 4.63
CA ALA A 256 9.45 -24.61 4.88
C ALA A 256 9.96 -24.42 6.32
N ARG A 257 10.95 -23.54 6.49
CA ARG A 257 11.47 -23.19 7.82
C ARG A 257 10.34 -22.67 8.70
N LEU A 258 10.20 -23.26 9.89
CA LEU A 258 9.14 -22.89 10.81
C LEU A 258 9.37 -21.48 11.36
N ASN A 259 8.28 -20.73 11.56
CA ASN A 259 8.34 -19.40 12.15
C ASN A 259 8.87 -19.47 13.60
N ARG A 260 9.82 -18.60 13.94
CA ARG A 260 10.35 -18.35 15.29
C ARG A 260 9.26 -18.26 16.34
N GLU A 261 8.17 -17.53 16.11
CA GLU A 261 7.11 -17.37 17.12
C GLU A 261 6.48 -18.71 17.52
N ARG A 262 6.38 -19.67 16.59
CA ARG A 262 5.85 -21.02 16.87
C ARG A 262 6.82 -21.84 17.71
N LEU A 263 8.11 -21.81 17.35
CA LEU A 263 9.15 -22.48 18.14
C LEU A 263 9.25 -21.87 19.55
N HIS A 264 9.22 -20.55 19.66
CA HIS A 264 9.26 -19.86 20.95
C HIS A 264 8.08 -20.27 21.84
N ALA A 265 6.85 -20.26 21.31
CA ALA A 265 5.68 -20.70 22.06
C ALA A 265 5.80 -22.15 22.54
N ALA A 266 6.26 -23.06 21.67
CA ALA A 266 6.41 -24.48 22.03
C ALA A 266 7.51 -24.73 23.07
N LEU A 267 8.62 -23.99 23.00
CA LEU A 267 9.69 -24.07 24.01
C LEU A 267 9.21 -23.54 25.37
N GLN A 268 8.43 -22.45 25.40
CA GLN A 268 7.82 -21.93 26.62
C GLN A 268 6.83 -22.91 27.23
N GLU A 269 6.01 -23.56 26.40
CA GLU A 269 5.05 -24.58 26.85
C GLU A 269 5.75 -25.82 27.44
N ARG A 270 6.95 -26.19 26.95
CA ARG A 270 7.82 -27.21 27.56
C ARG A 270 8.61 -26.73 28.79
N GLY A 271 8.44 -25.48 29.20
CA GLY A 271 9.12 -24.92 30.37
C GLY A 271 10.60 -24.62 30.15
N ILE A 272 11.05 -24.46 28.90
CA ILE A 272 12.44 -24.08 28.62
C ILE A 272 12.63 -22.60 28.98
N PRO A 273 13.56 -22.29 29.90
CA PRO A 273 13.74 -20.93 30.39
C PRO A 273 14.20 -20.00 29.26
N TYR A 274 13.63 -18.80 29.22
CA TYR A 274 14.02 -17.76 28.25
C TYR A 274 15.35 -17.10 28.66
N ARG A 275 16.44 -17.87 28.60
CA ARG A 275 17.79 -17.43 29.00
C ARG A 275 18.82 -17.89 27.97
N CYS A 276 19.83 -17.07 27.74
CA CYS A 276 20.92 -17.42 26.85
C CYS A 276 21.66 -18.66 27.39
N ALA A 277 21.71 -19.74 26.62
CA ALA A 277 22.38 -20.99 27.02
C ALA A 277 23.90 -20.84 27.18
N SER A 278 24.50 -19.78 26.65
CA SER A 278 25.94 -19.52 26.74
C SER A 278 26.31 -18.58 27.90
N CYS A 279 25.67 -17.42 28.02
CA CYS A 279 26.04 -16.41 29.02
C CYS A 279 25.00 -16.19 30.12
N GLY A 280 23.87 -16.90 30.09
CA GLY A 280 22.81 -16.78 31.11
C GLY A 280 21.96 -15.51 31.02
N ASN A 281 22.13 -14.67 30.00
CA ASN A 281 21.35 -13.44 29.82
C ASN A 281 19.84 -13.73 29.65
N ASP A 282 19.00 -13.01 30.40
CA ASP A 282 17.54 -13.24 30.49
C ASP A 282 16.69 -12.48 29.46
N GLY A 283 17.34 -11.87 28.47
CA GLY A 283 16.69 -11.00 27.51
C GLY A 283 16.81 -9.52 27.86
N GLU A 284 17.86 -9.10 28.56
CA GLU A 284 18.15 -7.69 28.85
C GLU A 284 19.59 -7.31 28.51
N TRP A 285 19.78 -6.15 27.90
CA TRP A 285 21.09 -5.59 27.57
C TRP A 285 21.06 -4.08 27.76
N LEU A 286 21.99 -3.54 28.57
CA LEU A 286 22.05 -2.11 28.92
C LEU A 286 20.70 -1.58 29.46
N GLY A 287 19.99 -2.39 30.26
CA GLY A 287 18.68 -2.04 30.82
C GLY A 287 17.54 -1.98 29.79
N GLN A 288 17.76 -2.48 28.59
CA GLN A 288 16.74 -2.57 27.53
C GLN A 288 16.46 -4.04 27.19
N PRO A 289 15.21 -4.41 26.90
CA PRO A 289 14.88 -5.77 26.51
C PRO A 289 15.52 -6.12 25.16
N ILE A 290 16.11 -7.31 25.08
CA ILE A 290 16.65 -7.87 23.84
C ILE A 290 16.02 -9.22 23.54
N THR A 291 15.79 -9.46 22.26
CA THR A 291 15.24 -10.74 21.79
C THR A 291 16.35 -11.79 21.75
N LEU A 292 16.25 -12.81 22.60
CA LEU A 292 17.02 -14.05 22.46
C LEU A 292 16.59 -14.79 21.19
N GLN A 293 17.57 -15.20 20.41
CA GLN A 293 17.43 -15.90 19.14
C GLN A 293 17.37 -17.41 19.41
N ILE A 294 16.63 -18.16 18.59
CA ILE A 294 16.57 -19.63 18.67
C ILE A 294 17.60 -20.17 17.68
N ASP A 295 18.61 -20.85 18.22
CA ASP A 295 19.67 -21.50 17.46
C ASP A 295 19.47 -23.03 17.49
N HIS A 296 19.78 -23.66 16.36
CA HIS A 296 19.82 -25.10 16.21
C HIS A 296 21.25 -25.57 16.49
N ILE A 297 21.45 -26.43 17.49
CA ILE A 297 22.78 -26.84 17.94
C ILE A 297 23.57 -27.51 16.81
N ASP A 298 22.91 -28.35 16.01
CA ASP A 298 23.48 -29.01 14.84
C ASP A 298 23.48 -28.16 13.56
N GLY A 299 22.87 -26.97 13.59
CA GLY A 299 22.69 -26.08 12.44
C GLY A 299 21.62 -26.53 11.43
N ASN A 300 20.92 -27.63 11.66
CA ASN A 300 19.87 -28.15 10.80
C ASN A 300 18.50 -27.58 11.21
N TRP A 301 17.98 -26.63 10.43
CA TRP A 301 16.68 -26.01 10.72
C TRP A 301 15.48 -26.97 10.63
N LEU A 302 15.66 -28.18 10.09
CA LEU A 302 14.58 -29.17 9.97
C LEU A 302 14.40 -29.93 11.30
N ASP A 303 15.44 -30.02 12.13
CA ASP A 303 15.37 -30.71 13.41
C ASP A 303 14.95 -29.72 14.52
N ASN A 304 13.65 -29.58 14.74
CA ASN A 304 13.11 -28.69 15.78
C ASN A 304 12.92 -29.38 17.13
N ARG A 305 13.50 -30.57 17.35
CA ARG A 305 13.38 -31.22 18.66
C ARG A 305 13.94 -30.32 19.76
N ALA A 306 13.31 -30.36 20.93
CA ALA A 306 13.63 -29.45 22.04
C ALA A 306 15.10 -29.53 22.45
N GLU A 307 15.68 -30.72 22.44
CA GLU A 307 17.08 -30.99 22.73
C GLU A 307 18.06 -30.39 21.71
N ASN A 308 17.63 -30.09 20.49
CA ASN A 308 18.45 -29.46 19.45
C ASN A 308 18.29 -27.93 19.42
N LEU A 309 17.37 -27.37 20.20
CA LEU A 309 17.09 -25.93 20.22
C LEU A 309 17.64 -25.27 21.48
N ARG A 310 18.24 -24.09 21.32
CA ARG A 310 18.68 -23.26 22.44
C ARG A 310 18.41 -21.79 22.21
N TYR A 311 18.14 -21.05 23.29
CA TYR A 311 18.12 -19.59 23.25
C TYR A 311 19.55 -19.06 23.33
N LEU A 312 19.89 -18.10 22.47
CA LEU A 312 21.15 -17.35 22.52
C LEU A 312 20.88 -15.85 22.38
N CYS A 313 21.57 -15.03 23.17
CA CYS A 313 21.55 -13.58 22.93
C CYS A 313 22.28 -13.25 21.61
N PRO A 314 22.01 -12.11 20.97
CA PRO A 314 22.63 -11.75 19.69
C PRO A 314 24.17 -11.79 19.72
N ASN A 315 24.78 -11.45 20.86
CA ASN A 315 26.23 -11.45 21.04
C ASN A 315 26.80 -12.89 21.07
N CYS A 316 26.19 -13.79 21.86
CA CYS A 316 26.62 -15.19 21.92
C CYS A 316 26.28 -15.95 20.64
N HIS A 317 25.15 -15.65 20.01
CA HIS A 317 24.78 -16.28 18.74
C HIS A 317 25.80 -15.93 17.65
N ALA A 318 26.33 -14.71 17.62
CA ALA A 318 27.36 -14.31 16.67
C ALA A 318 28.65 -15.14 16.75
N LEU A 319 28.90 -15.83 17.86
CA LEU A 319 30.07 -16.68 18.08
C LEU A 319 29.85 -18.13 17.68
N THR A 320 28.62 -18.54 17.33
CA THR A 320 28.36 -19.94 16.97
C THR A 320 28.91 -20.26 15.60
N ALA A 321 29.33 -21.52 15.41
CA ALA A 321 29.73 -22.02 14.09
C ALA A 321 28.57 -21.98 13.07
N THR A 322 27.31 -21.91 13.52
CA THR A 322 26.08 -21.87 12.71
C THR A 322 25.69 -20.45 12.28
N TRP A 323 26.28 -19.42 12.88
CA TRP A 323 25.97 -18.02 12.62
C TRP A 323 26.29 -17.61 11.17
N CYS A 324 25.36 -16.92 10.52
CA CYS A 324 25.53 -16.35 9.18
C CYS A 324 26.04 -17.34 8.11
N ARG A 325 25.73 -18.64 8.21
CA ARG A 325 25.90 -19.57 7.07
C ARG A 325 24.85 -19.29 6.00
N GLY A 326 25.13 -18.27 5.19
CA GLY A 326 24.29 -17.79 4.09
C GLY A 326 25.14 -17.35 2.90
N LYS A 327 25.46 -18.33 2.04
CA LYS A 327 26.22 -18.31 0.76
C LYS A 327 27.71 -18.60 0.85
N SER A 328 28.06 -19.87 0.60
CA SER A 328 29.28 -20.22 -0.12
C SER A 328 29.32 -19.43 -1.43
N ARG A 329 30.06 -18.33 -1.44
CA ARG A 329 30.51 -17.70 -2.69
C ARG A 329 31.45 -18.72 -3.35
N HIS A 330 31.14 -19.10 -4.59
CA HIS A 330 32.02 -19.92 -5.40
C HIS A 330 33.42 -19.30 -5.46
N GLY A 331 34.45 -20.15 -5.35
CA GLY A 331 35.81 -19.97 -5.88
C GLY A 331 36.63 -18.81 -5.30
N GLY A 332 37.60 -19.12 -4.45
CA GLY A 332 38.65 -18.18 -4.07
C GLY A 332 39.55 -18.71 -2.97
N ASP A 333 40.63 -19.36 -3.39
CA ASP A 333 41.90 -19.66 -2.70
C ASP A 333 41.92 -19.62 -1.15
N GLY A 334 42.16 -20.78 -0.56
CA GLY A 334 42.27 -21.01 0.87
C GLY A 334 43.53 -20.38 1.46
N ARG A 335 43.45 -19.08 1.78
CA ARG A 335 44.39 -18.44 2.71
C ARG A 335 43.69 -18.13 4.03
N PRO A 336 44.18 -18.66 5.16
CA PRO A 336 43.63 -18.30 6.47
C PRO A 336 43.84 -16.81 6.71
N ARG A 337 42.76 -16.10 7.07
CA ARG A 337 42.84 -14.72 7.57
C ARG A 337 43.66 -14.74 8.87
N THR A 338 44.90 -14.26 8.81
CA THR A 338 45.69 -13.97 10.00
C THR A 338 45.02 -12.83 10.78
N LEU A 339 44.85 -13.06 12.07
CA LEU A 339 44.35 -12.07 13.02
C LEU A 339 45.39 -10.95 13.15
N TRP A 340 44.95 -9.72 12.87
CA TRP A 340 45.70 -8.49 13.14
C TRP A 340 46.06 -8.46 14.63
N SER A 341 47.37 -8.47 14.94
CA SER A 341 47.90 -8.20 16.28
C SER A 341 48.24 -6.72 16.40
N PRO A 342 47.68 -5.97 17.36
CA PRO A 342 48.11 -4.61 17.63
C PRO A 342 49.23 -4.65 18.67
N SER A 343 50.48 -4.67 18.23
CA SER A 343 51.62 -4.27 19.06
C SER A 343 52.12 -2.93 18.53
N GLY A 344 51.73 -1.86 19.24
CA GLY A 344 52.08 -0.49 18.87
C GLY A 344 51.69 0.52 19.94
N THR A 345 52.35 0.47 21.09
CA THR A 345 52.62 1.60 22.02
C THR A 345 53.89 1.19 22.79
N ALA A 346 54.94 1.97 22.95
CA ALA A 346 55.19 3.40 22.71
C ALA A 346 56.65 3.59 22.23
#